data_AF-A0AAE9T3Q1-F1
#
_entry.id   AF-A0AAE9T3Q1-F1
#
_cell.length_a   1.000
_cell.length_b   1.000
_cell.length_c   1.000
_cell.angle_alpha   90.00
_cell.angle_beta   90.00
_cell.angle_gamma   90.00
#
_symmetry.space_group_name_H-M   'P 1'
#
loop_
_entity.id
_entity.type
_entity.pdbx_description
1 polymer ?
#
loop_
_entity_poly.entity_id
_entity_poly.type
_entity_poly.pdbx_seq_one_letter_code
_entity_poly.pdbx_strand_id
1 'polypeptide(L)'
;MKVLSTFFVTHDLSLSVSSRQKHINPSWQSAIREQLSTLLLSLALLFCFTAPTYAANIASFKISSQEFADRMNANLTQLNIPLKLTINLEKGHSVDDFQHIFNEHVGLIGSAEKKNQQLTGLIVFSASSESVETATQNLQIVTAAFSALLGGDNIENREVTEMVYGLLQDSRTSDKGIRQIGSTRFTATTNEDTDIIFTAEPVR
;
A
#
# COMPACT_ATOMS: atom_id res chain seq x y z
N MET A 1 -17.53 -32.87 27.06
CA MET A 1 -17.79 -32.55 25.63
C MET A 1 -18.77 -31.37 25.63
N LYS A 2 -18.31 -30.17 25.24
CA LYS A 2 -18.61 -29.49 23.95
C LYS A 2 -20.13 -29.24 23.80
N VAL A 3 -20.65 -28.02 23.65
CA VAL A 3 -20.23 -26.90 22.78
C VAL A 3 -20.80 -25.58 23.34
N LEU A 4 -19.99 -24.50 23.32
CA LEU A 4 -20.43 -23.12 23.49
C LEU A 4 -20.80 -22.56 22.11
N SER A 5 -22.04 -22.08 21.98
CA SER A 5 -22.58 -21.50 20.76
C SER A 5 -22.13 -20.04 20.62
N THR A 6 -21.28 -19.75 19.64
CA THR A 6 -20.97 -18.39 19.21
C THR A 6 -21.99 -17.94 18.15
N PHE A 7 -22.70 -16.86 18.46
CA PHE A 7 -23.54 -16.12 17.52
C PHE A 7 -22.65 -15.43 16.48
N PHE A 8 -22.81 -15.76 15.20
CA PHE A 8 -22.32 -14.95 14.08
C PHE A 8 -23.49 -14.11 13.58
N VAL A 9 -23.38 -12.79 13.73
CA VAL A 9 -24.27 -11.83 13.05
C VAL A 9 -23.73 -11.67 11.63
N THR A 10 -24.38 -12.32 10.67
CA THR A 10 -24.16 -12.08 9.25
C THR A 10 -25.02 -10.89 8.82
N HIS A 11 -24.42 -9.77 8.45
CA HIS A 11 -25.13 -8.76 7.67
C HIS A 11 -25.18 -9.22 6.22
N ASP A 12 -26.40 -9.61 5.81
CA ASP A 12 -26.83 -9.92 4.47
C ASP A 12 -26.78 -8.63 3.61
N LEU A 13 -25.87 -8.59 2.64
CA LEU A 13 -25.89 -7.60 1.56
C LEU A 13 -26.21 -8.33 0.26
N SER A 14 -27.50 -8.59 0.08
CA SER A 14 -28.09 -9.05 -1.17
C SER A 14 -28.26 -7.85 -2.12
N LEU A 15 -27.27 -7.64 -3.00
CA LEU A 15 -27.44 -6.85 -4.22
C LEU A 15 -27.25 -7.78 -5.42
N SER A 16 -28.38 -8.24 -5.96
CA SER A 16 -28.45 -8.95 -7.23
C SER A 16 -28.06 -7.98 -8.36
N VAL A 17 -26.93 -8.23 -9.01
CA VAL A 17 -26.59 -7.61 -10.30
C VAL A 17 -26.28 -8.74 -11.30
N SER A 18 -26.96 -8.66 -12.43
CA SER A 18 -26.94 -9.62 -13.54
C SER A 18 -25.51 -9.91 -14.01
N SER A 19 -25.11 -11.19 -13.96
CA SER A 19 -23.83 -11.68 -14.48
C SER A 19 -23.81 -11.62 -16.01
N ARG A 20 -23.26 -10.54 -16.58
CA ARG A 20 -22.88 -10.50 -18.00
C ARG A 20 -21.40 -10.81 -18.11
N GLN A 21 -21.10 -12.09 -18.24
CA GLN A 21 -19.77 -12.63 -18.50
C GLN A 21 -19.22 -12.02 -19.79
N LYS A 22 -18.32 -11.03 -19.67
CA LYS A 22 -17.65 -10.40 -20.79
C LYS A 22 -16.20 -10.88 -20.77
N HIS A 23 -15.83 -11.60 -21.82
CA HIS A 23 -14.45 -11.98 -22.14
C HIS A 23 -13.52 -10.77 -21.90
N ILE A 24 -12.62 -10.87 -20.91
CA ILE A 24 -11.63 -9.83 -20.63
C ILE A 24 -10.63 -9.85 -21.77
N ASN A 25 -10.57 -8.75 -22.51
CA ASN A 25 -9.69 -8.59 -23.66
C ASN A 25 -8.27 -8.29 -23.15
N PRO A 26 -7.22 -9.03 -23.55
CA PRO A 26 -5.84 -8.83 -23.08
C PRO A 26 -5.28 -7.41 -23.33
N SER A 27 -5.91 -6.62 -24.21
CA SER A 27 -5.55 -5.22 -24.45
C SER A 27 -5.85 -4.27 -23.30
N TRP A 28 -6.79 -4.62 -22.41
CA TRP A 28 -7.14 -3.79 -21.26
C TRP A 28 -6.10 -3.90 -20.15
N GLN A 29 -5.53 -5.09 -19.95
CA GLN A 29 -4.45 -5.32 -19.00
C GLN A 29 -3.19 -4.56 -19.40
N SER A 30 -2.85 -4.49 -20.68
CA SER A 30 -1.72 -3.68 -21.16
C SER A 30 -1.95 -2.19 -20.96
N ALA A 31 -3.18 -1.70 -21.20
CA ALA A 31 -3.51 -0.28 -21.02
C ALA A 31 -3.41 0.16 -19.56
N ILE A 32 -3.91 -0.64 -18.62
CA ILE A 32 -3.81 -0.35 -17.18
C ILE A 32 -2.34 -0.40 -16.74
N ARG A 33 -1.56 -1.37 -17.22
CA ARG A 33 -0.12 -1.46 -16.89
C ARG A 33 0.67 -0.26 -17.41
N GLU A 34 0.37 0.22 -18.61
CA GLU A 34 0.99 1.42 -19.18
C GLU A 34 0.58 2.69 -18.42
N GLN A 35 -0.70 2.80 -18.04
CA GLN A 35 -1.21 3.94 -17.26
C GLN A 35 -0.60 3.96 -15.85
N LEU A 36 -0.52 2.82 -15.17
CA LEU A 36 0.11 2.70 -13.86
C LEU A 36 1.62 2.98 -13.96
N SER A 37 2.28 2.48 -15.01
CA SER A 37 3.70 2.76 -15.28
C SER A 37 3.95 4.24 -15.57
N THR A 38 3.10 4.92 -16.35
CA THR A 38 3.23 6.36 -16.62
C THR A 38 2.89 7.22 -15.40
N LEU A 39 1.97 6.79 -14.55
CA LEU A 39 1.63 7.48 -13.30
C LEU A 39 2.77 7.34 -12.27
N LEU A 40 3.36 6.15 -12.16
CA LEU A 40 4.58 5.91 -11.37
C LEU A 40 5.75 6.76 -11.90
N LEU A 41 5.96 6.81 -13.21
CA LEU A 41 7.05 7.56 -13.84
C LEU A 41 6.89 9.08 -13.66
N SER A 42 5.69 9.61 -13.86
CA SER A 42 5.40 11.05 -13.74
C SER A 42 5.50 11.52 -12.29
N LEU A 43 5.13 10.70 -11.31
CA LEU A 43 5.30 11.01 -9.90
C LEU A 43 6.77 10.91 -9.46
N ALA A 44 7.50 9.89 -9.93
CA ALA A 44 8.95 9.77 -9.70
C ALA A 44 9.71 11.01 -10.22
N LEU A 45 9.32 11.51 -11.39
CA LEU A 45 9.87 12.74 -11.96
C LEU A 45 9.56 13.98 -11.10
N LEU A 46 8.38 14.05 -10.46
CA LEU A 46 8.03 15.16 -9.56
C LEU A 46 8.92 15.18 -8.30
N PHE A 47 9.29 14.01 -7.77
CA PHE A 47 10.15 13.88 -6.58
C PHE A 47 11.62 14.23 -6.85
N CYS A 48 12.11 14.03 -8.09
CA CYS A 48 13.46 14.43 -8.47
C CYS A 48 13.71 15.96 -8.35
N PHE A 49 12.66 16.79 -8.40
CA PHE A 49 12.80 18.26 -8.38
C PHE A 49 12.62 18.91 -7.00
N THR A 50 12.22 18.16 -5.96
CA THR A 50 11.94 18.74 -4.62
C THR A 50 12.87 18.28 -3.51
N ALA A 51 13.92 17.50 -3.79
CA ALA A 51 14.87 17.11 -2.75
C ALA A 51 15.78 18.30 -2.37
N PRO A 52 15.74 18.80 -1.12
CA PRO A 52 16.71 19.78 -0.68
C PRO A 52 18.11 19.16 -0.69
N THR A 53 19.05 19.90 -1.22
CA THR A 53 20.49 19.68 -1.15
C THR A 53 20.93 19.45 0.31
N TYR A 54 21.65 18.34 0.55
CA TYR A 54 22.35 17.99 1.79
C TYR A 54 21.52 18.07 3.09
N ALA A 55 20.97 16.93 3.54
CA ALA A 55 20.42 16.81 4.89
C ALA A 55 21.15 15.69 5.66
N ALA A 56 22.01 16.06 6.60
CA ALA A 56 22.62 15.17 7.58
C ALA A 56 21.61 14.61 8.63
N ASN A 57 20.33 14.49 8.28
CA ASN A 57 19.27 13.98 9.16
C ASN A 57 17.97 13.77 8.36
N ILE A 58 17.97 12.85 7.38
CA ILE A 58 16.71 12.42 6.76
C ILE A 58 15.94 11.62 7.82
N ALA A 59 14.69 12.01 8.11
CA ALA A 59 13.87 11.25 9.04
C ALA A 59 13.65 9.84 8.46
N SER A 60 13.80 8.82 9.30
CA SER A 60 13.70 7.42 8.87
C SER A 60 12.77 6.64 9.79
N PHE A 61 12.25 5.53 9.27
CA PHE A 61 11.49 4.55 10.04
C PHE A 61 12.37 3.68 10.94
N LYS A 62 13.69 3.87 10.91
CA LYS A 62 14.68 3.08 11.65
C LYS A 62 14.64 1.57 11.34
N ILE A 63 14.07 1.17 10.21
CA ILE A 63 14.11 -0.19 9.66
C ILE A 63 14.79 -0.17 8.30
N SER A 64 15.48 -1.24 7.95
CA SER A 64 16.09 -1.36 6.62
C SER A 64 15.05 -1.73 5.55
N SER A 65 15.34 -1.44 4.28
CA SER A 65 14.50 -1.87 3.16
C SER A 65 14.31 -3.39 3.16
N GLN A 66 15.38 -4.15 3.42
CA GLN A 66 15.30 -5.62 3.44
C GLN A 66 14.43 -6.14 4.58
N GLU A 67 14.58 -5.58 5.77
CA GLU A 67 13.75 -5.95 6.93
C GLU A 67 12.26 -5.67 6.67
N PHE A 68 11.95 -4.56 6.00
CA PHE A 68 10.60 -4.28 5.54
C PHE A 68 10.10 -5.33 4.53
N ALA A 69 10.92 -5.74 3.57
CA ALA A 69 10.54 -6.79 2.62
C ALA A 69 10.26 -8.12 3.31
N ASP A 70 11.08 -8.50 4.29
CA ASP A 70 10.91 -9.74 5.04
C ASP A 70 9.59 -9.74 5.82
N ARG A 71 9.29 -8.64 6.53
CA ARG A 71 8.03 -8.46 7.26
C ARG A 71 6.81 -8.42 6.33
N MET A 72 6.92 -7.73 5.19
CA MET A 72 5.86 -7.68 4.19
C MET A 72 5.56 -9.07 3.62
N ASN A 73 6.59 -9.84 3.30
CA ASN A 73 6.44 -11.20 2.78
C ASN A 73 5.85 -12.15 3.83
N ALA A 74 6.21 -12.01 5.10
CA ALA A 74 5.58 -12.74 6.20
C ALA A 74 4.08 -12.42 6.30
N ASN A 75 3.71 -11.14 6.24
CA ASN A 75 2.32 -10.68 6.25
C ASN A 75 1.51 -11.24 5.06
N LEU A 76 2.06 -11.18 3.85
CA LEU A 76 1.41 -11.73 2.66
C LEU A 76 1.19 -13.25 2.78
N THR A 77 2.17 -13.96 3.34
CA THR A 77 2.07 -15.41 3.59
C THR A 77 0.96 -15.71 4.60
N GLN A 78 0.87 -14.95 5.71
CA GLN A 78 -0.19 -15.13 6.71
C GLN A 78 -1.59 -14.88 6.13
N LEU A 79 -1.71 -13.95 5.18
CA LEU A 79 -2.96 -13.66 4.47
C LEU A 79 -3.28 -14.66 3.33
N ASN A 80 -2.42 -15.64 3.07
CA ASN A 80 -2.52 -16.55 1.92
C ASN A 80 -2.55 -15.81 0.57
N ILE A 81 -1.87 -14.67 0.47
CA ILE A 81 -1.72 -13.92 -0.78
C ILE A 81 -0.44 -14.41 -1.47
N PRO A 82 -0.52 -15.05 -2.65
CA PRO A 82 0.62 -15.68 -3.31
C PRO A 82 1.50 -14.68 -4.08
N LEU A 83 1.82 -13.55 -3.45
CA LEU A 83 2.64 -12.48 -3.99
C LEU A 83 3.90 -12.30 -3.13
N LYS A 84 4.95 -11.74 -3.70
CA LYS A 84 6.23 -11.56 -3.00
C LYS A 84 6.88 -10.24 -3.35
N LEU A 85 7.16 -9.44 -2.32
CA LEU A 85 7.99 -8.26 -2.43
C LEU A 85 9.46 -8.67 -2.58
N THR A 86 10.09 -8.22 -3.67
CA THR A 86 11.53 -8.27 -3.88
C THR A 86 12.01 -6.84 -4.06
N ILE A 87 13.01 -6.44 -3.27
CA ILE A 87 13.56 -5.09 -3.30
C ILE A 87 14.89 -5.12 -4.05
N ASN A 88 14.96 -4.34 -5.12
CA ASN A 88 16.20 -3.98 -5.79
C ASN A 88 16.32 -2.46 -5.67
N LEU A 89 17.31 -1.98 -4.93
CA LEU A 89 17.50 -0.55 -4.72
C LEU A 89 18.21 0.06 -5.92
N GLU A 90 17.57 1.06 -6.51
CA GLU A 90 18.11 1.92 -7.55
C GLU A 90 18.79 3.13 -6.90
N LYS A 91 19.96 3.50 -7.43
CA LYS A 91 20.79 4.56 -6.85
C LYS A 91 20.27 5.92 -7.32
N GLY A 92 19.60 6.66 -6.43
CA GLY A 92 19.18 8.03 -6.71
C GLY A 92 20.23 9.07 -6.35
N HIS A 93 19.90 10.36 -6.41
CA HIS A 93 20.81 11.45 -6.01
C HIS A 93 20.82 11.70 -4.50
N SER A 94 19.64 11.77 -3.88
CA SER A 94 19.48 12.09 -2.44
C SER A 94 19.10 10.88 -1.60
N VAL A 95 18.28 9.99 -2.14
CA VAL A 95 17.86 8.71 -1.57
C VAL A 95 18.03 7.62 -2.62
N ASP A 96 18.14 6.37 -2.19
CA ASP A 96 17.96 5.22 -3.07
C ASP A 96 16.47 4.83 -3.05
N ASP A 97 15.94 4.32 -4.14
CA ASP A 97 14.53 3.97 -4.25
C ASP A 97 14.35 2.53 -4.76
N PHE A 98 13.17 1.97 -4.52
CA PHE A 98 12.77 0.71 -5.14
C PHE A 98 11.32 0.79 -5.53
N GLN A 99 10.99 0.06 -6.59
CA GLN A 99 9.64 -0.04 -7.11
C GLN A 99 9.27 -1.51 -7.23
N HIS A 100 8.03 -1.83 -6.88
CA HIS A 100 7.50 -3.18 -7.00
C HIS A 100 6.04 -3.13 -7.41
N ILE A 101 5.67 -3.93 -8.41
CA ILE A 101 4.29 -4.10 -8.85
C ILE A 101 3.84 -5.48 -8.40
N PHE A 102 2.87 -5.54 -7.49
CA PHE A 102 2.33 -6.79 -6.96
C PHE A 102 1.39 -7.45 -7.97
N ASN A 103 0.51 -6.66 -8.58
CA ASN A 103 -0.44 -7.06 -9.62
C ASN A 103 -0.82 -5.84 -10.48
N GLU A 104 -1.78 -5.98 -11.40
CA GLU A 104 -2.25 -4.87 -12.25
C GLU A 104 -2.95 -3.73 -11.51
N HIS A 105 -3.27 -3.89 -10.23
CA HIS A 105 -3.97 -2.91 -9.42
C HIS A 105 -3.15 -2.33 -8.26
N VAL A 106 -2.04 -2.96 -7.86
CA VAL A 106 -1.27 -2.53 -6.68
C VAL A 106 0.21 -2.43 -6.99
N GLY A 107 0.74 -1.22 -6.78
CA GLY A 107 2.15 -0.89 -6.88
C GLY A 107 2.68 -0.27 -5.60
N LEU A 108 3.98 -0.39 -5.37
CA LEU A 108 4.66 0.12 -4.19
C LEU A 108 5.98 0.77 -4.60
N ILE A 109 6.22 1.98 -4.10
CA ILE A 109 7.49 2.68 -4.17
C ILE A 109 7.97 2.88 -2.73
N GLY A 110 9.22 2.57 -2.45
CA GLY A 110 9.86 2.95 -1.20
C GLY A 110 11.16 3.71 -1.46
N SER A 111 11.55 4.51 -0.47
CA SER A 111 12.79 5.28 -0.50
C SER A 111 13.63 4.97 0.72
N ALA A 112 14.95 4.90 0.57
CA ALA A 112 15.90 4.57 1.60
C ALA A 112 17.07 5.56 1.66
N GLU A 113 17.54 5.88 2.85
CA GLU A 113 18.74 6.70 3.05
C GLU A 113 19.98 5.93 2.57
N LYS A 114 20.79 6.55 1.72
CA LYS A 114 22.00 5.94 1.15
C LYS A 114 22.97 5.34 2.15
N LYS A 115 23.16 6.04 3.29
CA LYS A 115 24.23 5.73 4.25
C LYS A 115 23.98 4.42 5.00
N ASN A 116 22.75 4.21 5.46
CA ASN A 116 22.38 3.11 6.35
C ASN A 116 21.25 2.25 5.77
N GLN A 117 20.76 2.57 4.57
CA GLN A 117 19.70 1.88 3.84
C GLN A 117 18.40 1.77 4.65
N GLN A 118 18.17 2.72 5.57
CA GLN A 118 16.93 2.81 6.34
C GLN A 118 15.83 3.44 5.50
N LEU A 119 14.63 2.89 5.58
CA LEU A 119 13.47 3.45 4.88
C LEU A 119 13.15 4.86 5.38
N THR A 120 12.80 5.72 4.44
CA THR A 120 12.52 7.16 4.64
C THR A 120 11.14 7.55 4.12
N GLY A 121 10.53 6.73 3.27
CA GLY A 121 9.18 6.93 2.77
C GLY A 121 8.63 5.67 2.12
N LEU A 122 7.31 5.57 2.09
CA LEU A 122 6.58 4.52 1.41
C LEU A 122 5.37 5.12 0.69
N ILE A 123 5.15 4.71 -0.55
CA ILE A 123 3.98 5.04 -1.35
C ILE A 123 3.40 3.73 -1.87
N VAL A 124 2.11 3.50 -1.65
CA VAL A 124 1.37 2.35 -2.16
C VAL A 124 0.22 2.86 -3.01
N PHE A 125 0.22 2.48 -4.27
CA PHE A 125 -0.84 2.77 -5.22
C PHE A 125 -1.81 1.61 -5.21
N SER A 126 -3.09 1.90 -5.03
CA SER A 126 -4.17 0.92 -5.13
C SER A 126 -5.20 1.45 -6.13
N ALA A 127 -5.18 0.87 -7.33
CA ALA A 127 -6.19 1.13 -8.33
C ALA A 127 -7.55 0.56 -7.91
N SER A 128 -8.61 1.22 -8.35
CA SER A 128 -9.96 0.72 -8.16
C SER A 128 -10.19 -0.59 -8.95
N SER A 129 -11.13 -1.41 -8.47
CA SER A 129 -11.52 -2.64 -9.17
C SER A 129 -13.02 -2.85 -9.01
N GLU A 130 -13.68 -3.27 -10.10
CA GLU A 130 -15.10 -3.66 -10.09
C GLU A 130 -15.34 -4.93 -9.28
N SER A 131 -14.31 -5.79 -9.15
CA SER A 131 -14.37 -7.01 -8.35
C SER A 131 -14.17 -6.68 -6.87
N VAL A 132 -15.17 -7.00 -6.05
CA VAL A 132 -15.09 -6.86 -4.59
C VAL A 132 -13.95 -7.69 -4.00
N GLU A 133 -13.70 -8.88 -4.55
CA GLU A 133 -12.60 -9.75 -4.12
C GLU A 133 -11.24 -9.09 -4.38
N THR A 134 -11.06 -8.55 -5.58
CA THR A 134 -9.82 -7.85 -5.96
C THR A 134 -9.62 -6.58 -5.14
N ALA A 135 -10.68 -5.78 -4.96
CA ALA A 135 -10.62 -4.57 -4.13
C ALA A 135 -10.26 -4.91 -2.67
N THR A 136 -10.80 -6.02 -2.14
CA THR A 136 -10.46 -6.51 -0.79
C THR A 136 -9.01 -6.95 -0.69
N GLN A 137 -8.52 -7.73 -1.66
CA GLN A 137 -7.12 -8.16 -1.70
C GLN A 137 -6.16 -6.97 -1.82
N ASN A 138 -6.51 -5.95 -2.61
CA ASN A 138 -5.70 -4.73 -2.73
C ASN A 138 -5.55 -4.01 -1.38
N LEU A 139 -6.65 -3.86 -0.63
CA LEU A 139 -6.62 -3.28 0.71
C LEU A 139 -5.84 -4.15 1.71
N GLN A 140 -5.88 -5.48 1.57
CA GLN A 140 -5.06 -6.38 2.36
C GLN A 140 -3.56 -6.19 2.09
N ILE A 141 -3.15 -5.96 0.83
CA ILE A 141 -1.76 -5.65 0.48
C ILE A 141 -1.33 -4.31 1.08
N VAL A 142 -2.18 -3.27 1.01
CA VAL A 142 -1.90 -1.96 1.65
C VAL A 142 -1.74 -2.13 3.16
N THR A 143 -2.65 -2.87 3.80
CA THR A 143 -2.60 -3.17 5.23
C THR A 143 -1.33 -3.92 5.60
N ALA A 144 -0.94 -4.92 4.79
CA ALA A 144 0.30 -5.66 4.98
C ALA A 144 1.54 -4.77 4.93
N ALA A 145 1.56 -3.78 4.02
CA ALA A 145 2.66 -2.84 3.89
C ALA A 145 2.76 -1.93 5.13
N PHE A 146 1.64 -1.39 5.61
CA PHE A 146 1.62 -0.55 6.81
C PHE A 146 1.94 -1.33 8.09
N SER A 147 1.47 -2.58 8.21
CA SER A 147 1.83 -3.47 9.31
C SER A 147 3.33 -3.80 9.32
N ALA A 148 3.91 -4.08 8.14
CA ALA A 148 5.34 -4.35 8.01
C ALA A 148 6.21 -3.15 8.45
N LEU A 149 5.73 -1.94 8.14
CA LEU A 149 6.38 -0.69 8.51
C LEU A 149 6.34 -0.41 10.02
N LEU A 150 5.18 -0.59 10.65
CA LEU A 150 4.98 -0.27 12.07
C LEU A 150 5.67 -1.25 13.03
N GLY A 151 5.96 -2.45 12.56
CA GLY A 151 6.54 -3.49 13.42
C GLY A 151 5.49 -4.09 14.32
N GLY A 152 5.07 -5.29 13.96
CA GLY A 152 4.20 -6.15 14.74
C GLY A 152 4.16 -7.48 14.01
N ASP A 153 4.47 -8.57 14.71
CA ASP A 153 4.53 -9.91 14.12
C ASP A 153 3.14 -10.46 13.74
N ASN A 154 2.12 -9.59 13.67
CA ASN A 154 0.77 -10.02 13.37
C ASN A 154 0.01 -8.95 12.57
N ILE A 155 -0.30 -9.28 11.33
CA ILE A 155 -1.22 -8.51 10.48
C ILE A 155 -2.64 -8.44 11.06
N GLU A 156 -2.99 -9.34 11.99
CA GLU A 156 -4.23 -9.27 12.76
C GLU A 156 -4.23 -8.15 13.80
N ASN A 157 -3.21 -7.29 13.83
CA ASN A 157 -3.29 -6.05 14.60
C ASN A 157 -4.45 -5.20 14.05
N ARG A 158 -5.56 -5.30 14.75
CA ARG A 158 -6.82 -4.61 14.49
C ARG A 158 -6.62 -3.10 14.33
N GLU A 159 -5.64 -2.53 15.04
CA GLU A 159 -5.30 -1.11 14.95
C GLU A 159 -4.88 -0.69 13.53
N VAL A 160 -4.04 -1.47 12.85
CA VAL A 160 -3.57 -1.14 11.49
C VAL A 160 -4.71 -1.29 10.49
N THR A 161 -5.52 -2.33 10.64
CA THR A 161 -6.70 -2.56 9.79
C THR A 161 -7.70 -1.41 9.94
N GLU A 162 -8.07 -1.05 11.16
CA GLU A 162 -8.99 0.06 11.44
C GLU A 162 -8.43 1.40 10.96
N MET A 163 -7.11 1.60 11.08
CA MET A 163 -6.43 2.79 10.58
C MET A 163 -6.51 2.89 9.05
N VAL A 164 -6.24 1.82 8.31
CA VAL A 164 -6.35 1.80 6.83
C VAL A 164 -7.78 2.04 6.38
N TYR A 165 -8.77 1.40 7.03
CA TYR A 165 -10.18 1.66 6.74
C TYR A 165 -10.59 3.11 7.04
N GLY A 166 -10.13 3.68 8.15
CA GLY A 166 -10.38 5.07 8.49
C GLY A 166 -9.75 6.04 7.49
N LEU A 167 -8.52 5.78 7.03
CA LEU A 167 -7.89 6.56 5.96
C LEU A 167 -8.69 6.52 4.66
N LEU A 168 -9.14 5.33 4.27
CA LEU A 168 -9.95 5.11 3.07
C LEU A 168 -11.29 5.84 3.14
N GLN A 169 -11.96 5.78 4.28
CA GLN A 169 -13.25 6.43 4.48
C GLN A 169 -13.11 7.96 4.39
N ASP A 170 -12.10 8.51 5.07
CA ASP A 170 -11.84 9.94 5.07
C ASP A 170 -11.40 10.44 3.68
N SER A 171 -10.57 9.66 2.97
CA SER A 171 -10.13 10.04 1.62
C SER A 171 -11.28 10.06 0.62
N ARG A 172 -12.29 9.19 0.78
CA ARG A 172 -13.48 9.19 -0.08
C ARG A 172 -14.47 10.31 0.23
N THR A 173 -14.42 10.88 1.42
CA THR A 173 -15.36 11.94 1.86
C THR A 173 -14.78 13.34 1.74
N SER A 174 -13.44 13.46 1.79
CA SER A 174 -12.74 14.75 1.83
C SER A 174 -11.51 14.81 0.91
N ASP A 175 -11.41 13.89 -0.04
CA ASP A 175 -10.29 13.65 -0.96
C ASP A 175 -8.95 13.28 -0.27
N LYS A 176 -8.87 13.40 1.06
CA LYS A 176 -7.67 13.12 1.85
C LYS A 176 -7.97 12.62 3.26
N GLY A 177 -7.52 11.40 3.58
CA GLY A 177 -7.47 10.88 4.94
C GLY A 177 -6.07 11.02 5.55
N ILE A 178 -5.97 11.39 6.82
CA ILE A 178 -4.69 11.46 7.56
C ILE A 178 -4.83 10.77 8.92
N ARG A 179 -3.85 9.93 9.27
CA ARG A 179 -3.71 9.28 10.56
C ARG A 179 -2.25 9.31 10.99
N GLN A 180 -1.97 9.23 12.29
CA GLN A 180 -0.61 9.15 12.80
C GLN A 180 -0.56 8.08 13.89
N ILE A 181 0.42 7.18 13.80
CA ILE A 181 0.73 6.18 14.83
C ILE A 181 2.20 6.37 15.21
N GLY A 182 2.45 6.68 16.48
CA GLY A 182 3.78 7.03 16.96
C GLY A 182 4.41 8.18 16.16
N SER A 183 5.61 7.94 15.64
CA SER A 183 6.35 8.88 14.78
C SER A 183 6.13 8.66 13.29
N THR A 184 5.03 8.01 12.89
CA THR A 184 4.71 7.77 11.47
C THR A 184 3.36 8.38 11.12
N ARG A 185 3.35 9.24 10.10
CA ARG A 185 2.14 9.78 9.49
C ARG A 185 1.76 8.94 8.29
N PHE A 186 0.49 8.56 8.24
CA PHE A 186 -0.13 7.86 7.13
C PHE A 186 -1.15 8.77 6.45
N THR A 187 -1.17 8.74 5.13
CA THR A 187 -2.14 9.49 4.32
C THR A 187 -2.79 8.56 3.32
N ALA A 188 -4.06 8.79 2.99
CA ALA A 188 -4.70 8.27 1.80
C ALA A 188 -5.25 9.44 1.00
N THR A 189 -4.94 9.51 -0.29
CA THR A 189 -5.49 10.52 -1.22
C THR A 189 -6.24 9.79 -2.31
N THR A 190 -7.49 10.17 -2.54
CA THR A 190 -8.32 9.61 -3.63
C THR A 190 -8.27 10.57 -4.82
N ASN A 191 -8.05 10.06 -6.03
CA ASN A 191 -8.12 10.87 -7.25
C ASN A 191 -9.51 10.77 -7.92
N GLU A 192 -9.71 11.55 -8.98
CA GLU A 192 -10.96 11.58 -9.76
C GLU A 192 -11.32 10.20 -10.37
N ASP A 193 -10.32 9.35 -10.63
CA ASP A 193 -10.48 8.00 -11.20
C ASP A 193 -10.69 6.90 -10.14
N THR A 194 -10.95 7.27 -8.88
CA THR A 194 -11.13 6.37 -7.71
C THR A 194 -9.93 5.54 -7.29
N ASP A 195 -8.75 5.82 -7.88
CA ASP A 195 -7.49 5.27 -7.41
C ASP A 195 -7.08 5.95 -6.11
N ILE A 196 -6.38 5.18 -5.28
CA ILE A 196 -6.01 5.63 -3.94
C ILE A 196 -4.50 5.52 -3.77
N ILE A 197 -3.90 6.64 -3.41
CA ILE A 197 -2.49 6.73 -3.07
C ILE A 197 -2.40 6.75 -1.56
N PHE A 198 -1.86 5.66 -1.02
CA PHE A 198 -1.50 5.55 0.38
C PHE A 198 -0.04 5.96 0.56
N THR A 199 0.26 6.79 1.55
CA THR A 199 1.64 7.14 1.88
C THR A 199 1.91 6.92 3.35
N ALA A 200 3.17 6.61 3.66
CA ALA A 200 3.69 6.64 5.01
C ALA A 200 5.00 7.43 5.02
N GLU A 201 5.15 8.30 6.02
CA GLU A 201 6.34 9.12 6.21
C GLU A 201 6.67 9.28 7.70
N PRO A 202 7.95 9.31 8.07
CA PRO A 202 8.36 9.57 9.44
C PRO A 202 8.16 11.06 9.80
N VAL A 203 7.55 11.31 10.95
CA VAL A 203 7.36 12.64 11.52
C VAL A 203 8.55 12.96 12.41
N ARG A 204 9.13 14.15 12.24
CA ARG A 204 10.24 14.66 13.09
C ARG A 204 9.75 15.18 14.43
#